data_AF-A0A932G715-F1
#
_entry.id   AF-A0A932G715-F1
#
_cell.length_a   1.000
_cell.length_b   1.000
_cell.length_c   1.000
_cell.angle_alpha   90.00
_cell.angle_beta   90.00
_cell.angle_gamma   90.00
#
_symmetry.space_group_name_H-M   'P 1'
#
loop_
_entity.id
_entity.type
_entity.pdbx_description
1 polymer ?
#
loop_
_entity_poly.entity_id
_entity_poly.type
_entity_poly.pdbx_seq_one_letter_code
_entity_poly.pdbx_strand_id
1 'polypeptide(L)' 'MITLETLTEVEQNRTATIELPKSVQPGPHRMVLLIEEQLCSGTARPKAAGPLRLRKLQLHGWPGDATFRREDIYGDAGR' A
#
# COMPACT_ATOMS: atom_id res chain seq x y z
N MET A 1 -1.45 -6.72 -38.39
CA MET A 1 -1.86 -6.38 -37.01
C MET A 1 -1.16 -5.10 -36.66
N ILE A 2 -1.91 -4.03 -36.37
CA ILE A 2 -1.35 -2.76 -35.88
C ILE A 2 -1.65 -2.73 -34.40
N THR A 3 -0.61 -2.57 -33.58
CA THR A 3 -0.77 -2.39 -32.14
C THR A 3 -0.60 -0.90 -31.84
N LEU A 4 -1.59 -0.31 -31.18
CA LEU A 4 -1.54 1.05 -30.69
C LEU A 4 -1.37 1.00 -29.18
N GLU A 5 -0.23 1.47 -28.72
CA GLU A 5 0.04 1.64 -27.29
C GLU A 5 -0.18 3.11 -26.96
N THR A 6 -1.16 3.39 -26.10
CA THR A 6 -1.51 4.75 -25.68
C THR A 6 -1.80 4.76 -24.20
N LEU A 7 -1.37 5.83 -23.52
CA LEU A 7 -1.74 6.13 -22.15
C LEU A 7 -2.98 7.04 -22.20
N THR A 8 -4.11 6.53 -21.72
CA THR A 8 -5.37 7.27 -21.63
C THR A 8 -5.88 7.17 -20.21
N GLU A 9 -6.31 8.30 -19.65
CA GLU A 9 -7.03 8.31 -18.37
C GLU A 9 -8.50 7.93 -18.61
N VAL A 10 -9.02 7.08 -17.75
CA VAL A 10 -10.46 6.78 -17.72
C VAL A 10 -11.16 7.92 -16.98
N GLU A 11 -12.06 8.62 -17.66
CA GLU A 11 -12.84 9.71 -17.08
C GLU A 11 -13.78 9.19 -15.97
N GLN A 12 -14.29 10.09 -15.12
CA GLN A 12 -15.21 9.74 -14.02
C GLN A 12 -16.50 9.05 -14.49
N ASN A 13 -16.92 9.31 -15.72
CA ASN A 13 -18.06 8.67 -16.39
C ASN A 13 -17.74 7.25 -16.91
N ARG A 14 -16.54 6.71 -16.61
CA ARG A 14 -16.02 5.42 -17.07
C ARG A 14 -15.86 5.34 -18.59
N THR A 15 -15.58 6.45 -19.24
CA THR A 15 -15.29 6.51 -20.68
C THR A 15 -13.80 6.77 -20.92
N ALA A 16 -13.31 6.23 -22.03
CA ALA A 16 -11.96 6.45 -22.52
C ALA A 16 -12.05 6.68 -24.03
N THR A 17 -11.46 7.78 -24.51
CA THR A 17 -11.45 8.15 -25.93
C THR A 17 -10.05 7.93 -26.48
N ILE A 18 -9.94 7.21 -27.60
CA ILE A 18 -8.68 6.91 -28.26
C ILE A 18 -8.73 7.49 -29.66
N GLU A 19 -7.78 8.36 -29.99
CA GLU A 19 -7.62 8.88 -31.36
C GLU A 19 -6.74 7.92 -32.17
N LEU A 20 -7.29 7.39 -33.26
CA LEU A 20 -6.54 6.51 -34.16
C LEU A 20 -5.69 7.35 -35.13
N PRO A 21 -4.47 6.90 -35.48
CA PRO A 21 -3.65 7.60 -36.46
C PRO A 21 -4.30 7.54 -37.85
N LYS A 22 -4.02 8.55 -38.68
CA LYS A 22 -4.54 8.67 -40.05
C LYS A 22 -4.15 7.51 -40.98
N SER A 23 -3.20 6.67 -40.57
CA SER A 23 -2.81 5.44 -41.28
C SER A 23 -3.86 4.33 -41.18
N VAL A 24 -4.74 4.37 -40.16
CA VAL A 24 -5.85 3.43 -40.03
C VAL A 24 -6.99 3.90 -40.94
N GLN A 25 -7.21 3.16 -42.02
CA GLN A 25 -8.27 3.47 -42.98
C GLN A 25 -9.66 3.20 -42.37
N PRO A 26 -10.71 3.96 -42.76
CA PRO A 26 -12.08 3.68 -42.36
C PRO A 26 -12.51 2.27 -42.79
N GLY A 27 -13.19 1.54 -41.90
CA GLY A 27 -13.68 0.19 -42.18
C GLY A 27 -13.85 -0.66 -40.93
N PRO A 28 -14.31 -1.91 -41.07
CA PRO A 28 -14.44 -2.82 -39.95
C PRO A 28 -13.06 -3.27 -39.46
N HIS A 29 -12.76 -2.99 -38.20
CA HIS A 29 -11.53 -3.41 -37.53
C HIS A 29 -11.86 -4.21 -36.28
N ARG A 30 -11.07 -5.24 -36.00
CA ARG A 30 -11.11 -5.94 -34.70
C ARG A 30 -10.14 -5.23 -33.75
N MET A 31 -10.67 -4.68 -32.66
CA MET A 31 -9.88 -4.01 -31.62
C MET A 31 -9.65 -4.96 -30.44
N VAL A 32 -8.48 -4.84 -29.81
CA VAL A 32 -8.14 -5.52 -28.55
C VAL A 32 -7.68 -4.44 -27.59
N LEU A 33 -8.35 -4.33 -26.45
CA LEU A 33 -8.01 -3.38 -25.38
C LEU A 33 -7.33 -4.15 -24.25
N LEU A 34 -6.13 -3.72 -23.87
CA LEU A 34 -5.44 -4.16 -22.68
C LEU A 34 -5.49 -3.03 -21.66
N ILE A 35 -6.03 -3.29 -20.48
CA ILE A 35 -6.07 -2.32 -19.37
C ILE A 35 -5.06 -2.81 -18.35
N GLU A 36 -3.96 -2.08 -18.23
CA GLU A 36 -3.00 -2.26 -17.13
C GLU A 36 -3.22 -1.14 -16.12
N GLU A 37 -3.65 -1.51 -14.92
CA GLU A 37 -3.77 -0.55 -13.83
C GLU A 37 -2.37 -0.14 -13.38
N GLN A 38 -1.91 1.04 -13.80
CA GLN A 38 -0.79 1.66 -13.13
C GLN A 38 -1.27 2.15 -11.76
N LEU A 39 -0.73 1.54 -10.70
CA LEU A 39 -0.80 2.12 -9.36
C LEU A 39 -0.33 3.57 -9.48
N CYS A 40 -1.25 4.52 -9.35
CA CYS A 40 -0.91 5.93 -9.29
C CYS A 40 0.21 6.09 -8.25
N SER A 41 1.43 6.33 -8.72
CA SER A 41 2.59 6.68 -7.90
C SER A 41 2.40 8.01 -7.15
N GLY A 42 1.22 8.63 -7.29
CA GLY A 42 0.72 9.79 -6.56
C GLY A 42 -0.21 9.47 -5.40
N THR A 43 -0.44 8.21 -4.99
CA THR A 43 -0.83 7.98 -3.58
C THR A 43 0.35 8.44 -2.76
N ALA A 44 0.29 9.70 -2.30
CA ALA A 44 1.32 10.33 -1.51
C ALA A 44 1.81 9.31 -0.50
N ARG A 45 3.03 8.80 -0.69
CA ARG A 45 3.67 7.88 0.23
C ARG A 45 3.42 8.49 1.61
N PRO A 46 2.65 7.84 2.52
CA PRO A 46 2.22 8.48 3.74
C PRO A 46 3.48 9.05 4.37
N LYS A 47 3.50 10.39 4.47
CA LYS A 47 4.68 11.16 4.89
C LYS A 47 5.27 10.42 6.07
N ALA A 48 6.51 9.93 5.95
CA ALA A 48 7.09 9.01 6.92
C ALA A 48 6.74 9.52 8.31
N ALA A 49 5.93 8.74 9.04
CA ALA A 49 5.39 9.20 10.31
C ALA A 49 6.57 9.69 11.15
N GLY A 50 6.50 10.93 11.63
CA GLY A 50 7.56 11.51 12.44
C GLY A 50 7.92 10.56 13.60
N PRO A 51 9.12 10.70 14.19
CA PRO A 51 9.59 9.79 15.22
C PRO A 51 8.52 9.56 16.29
N LEU A 52 8.27 8.28 16.63
CA LEU A 52 7.25 7.89 17.60
C LEU A 52 7.46 8.68 18.89
N ARG A 53 6.43 9.39 19.33
CA ARG A 53 6.42 10.08 20.63
C ARG A 53 6.15 9.06 21.74
N LEU A 54 7.14 8.22 22.02
CA LEU A 54 7.06 7.24 23.10
C LEU A 54 7.33 7.91 24.45
N ARG A 55 6.47 7.65 25.43
CA ARG A 55 6.69 8.06 26.81
C ARG A 55 7.77 7.17 27.42
N LYS A 56 8.86 7.77 27.90
CA LYS A 56 9.87 7.04 28.68
C LYS A 56 9.27 6.67 30.04
N LEU A 57 9.23 5.39 30.34
CA LEU A 57 8.94 4.90 31.68
C LEU A 57 10.25 4.93 32.48
N GLN A 58 10.25 5.63 33.61
CA GLN A 58 11.35 5.56 34.57
C GLN A 58 11.09 4.32 35.44
N LEU A 59 11.79 3.24 35.13
CA LEU A 59 11.73 2.00 35.92
C LEU A 59 12.96 1.97 36.81
N HIS A 60 12.73 1.79 38.11
CA HIS A 60 13.82 1.45 39.03
C HIS A 60 14.09 -0.05 38.94
N GLY A 61 15.35 -0.44 39.17
CA GLY A 61 15.71 -1.84 39.29
C GLY A 61 14.97 -2.50 40.45
N TRP A 62 14.86 -3.82 40.40
CA TRP A 62 14.38 -4.59 41.54
C TRP A 62 15.32 -4.37 42.74
N PRO A 63 14.80 -4.42 43.98
CA PRO A 63 15.64 -4.39 45.18
C PRO A 63 16.70 -5.50 45.13
N GLY A 64 17.90 -5.23 45.65
CA GLY A 64 19.02 -6.18 45.55
C GLY A 64 18.83 -7.46 46.39
N ASP A 65 17.94 -7.40 47.37
CA ASP A 65 17.51 -8.49 48.24
C ASP A 65 16.24 -9.18 47.75
N ALA A 66 15.73 -8.79 46.58
CA ALA A 66 14.44 -9.27 46.13
C ALA A 66 14.54 -10.69 45.55
N THR A 67 13.95 -11.65 46.27
CA THR A 67 13.80 -13.03 45.83
C THR A 67 12.36 -13.27 45.39
N PHE A 68 12.09 -13.21 44.09
CA PHE A 68 10.80 -13.58 43.53
C PHE A 68 10.93 -14.91 42.81
N ARG A 69 9.99 -15.81 43.07
CA ARG A 69 9.80 -17.00 42.26
C ARG A 69 8.86 -16.68 41.09
N ARG A 70 8.82 -17.59 40.12
CA ARG A 70 8.01 -17.39 38.91
C ARG A 70 6.53 -17.29 39.25
N GLU A 71 6.07 -18.07 40.22
CA GLU A 71 4.72 -18.02 40.77
C GLU A 71 4.37 -16.65 41.37
N ASP A 72 5.33 -15.95 41.97
CA ASP A 72 5.12 -14.63 42.58
C ASP A 72 4.94 -13.52 41.52
N ILE A 73 5.64 -13.64 40.39
CA ILE A 73 5.63 -12.64 39.31
C ILE A 73 4.44 -12.85 38.38
N TYR A 74 4.10 -14.11 38.08
CA TYR A 74 3.15 -14.45 37.02
C TYR A 74 1.86 -15.11 37.53
N GLY A 75 1.74 -15.37 38.84
CA GLY A 75 0.58 -16.06 39.42
C GLY A 75 0.45 -17.52 38.95
N ASP A 76 1.53 -18.10 38.41
CA ASP A 76 1.57 -19.44 37.84
C ASP A 76 1.94 -20.43 38.94
N ALA A 77 0.94 -20.85 39.75
CA ALA A 77 1.12 -21.69 40.93
C ALA A 77 1.56 -23.14 40.65
N GLY A 78 1.97 -23.46 39.41
CA GLY A 78 2.15 -24.83 38.96
C GLY A 78 0.84 -25.61 39.00
N ARG A 79 0.69 -26.61 38.15
CA ARG A 79 -0.31 -27.65 38.36
C ARG A 79 0.30 -28.76 39.19
#